data_AF-A0A1V5FN99-F1
#
_entry.id   AF-A0A1V5FN99-F1
#
_cell.length_a   1.000
_cell.length_b   1.000
_cell.length_c   1.000
_cell.angle_alpha   90.00
_cell.angle_beta   90.00
_cell.angle_gamma   90.00
#
_symmetry.space_group_name_H-M   'P 1'
#
loop_
_entity.id
_entity.type
_entity.pdbx_description
1 polymer ?
#
loop_
_entity_poly.entity_id
_entity_poly.type
_entity_poly.pdbx_seq_one_letter_code
_entity_poly.pdbx_strand_id
1 'polypeptide(L)'
;MPPAARVNDPVSHPLPPVLNPGPGSPDVKIGFLPAWRGVPSAAAASIQSAKAISDAAIKSAEAATAAAAGTPGLPAAKTAEETTKANAATSMGSTITSSAGGADIHACQTPLPAPPHGPGVVVDASPTVLVNNLPLARQGDTVVEAVGPPNKISMGCTTVIVGQ
;
A
#
# COMPACT_ATOMS: atom_id res chain seq x y z
N MET A 1 19.48 -5.17 -9.77
CA MET A 1 19.38 -3.85 -9.12
C MET A 1 18.34 -3.05 -9.89
N PRO A 2 17.17 -2.76 -9.29
CA PRO A 2 16.07 -2.06 -9.96
C PRO A 2 16.25 -0.52 -9.98
N PRO A 3 15.59 0.17 -10.92
CA PRO A 3 15.45 1.63 -10.92
C PRO A 3 14.88 2.21 -9.62
N ALA A 4 15.40 3.36 -9.18
CA ALA A 4 14.90 4.09 -8.01
C ALA A 4 13.49 4.66 -8.24
N ALA A 5 12.61 4.53 -7.26
CA ALA A 5 11.25 5.07 -7.31
C ALA A 5 11.19 6.50 -6.79
N ARG A 6 10.20 7.25 -7.30
CA ARG A 6 10.03 8.68 -7.08
C ARG A 6 8.56 9.03 -7.00
N VAL A 7 8.28 10.23 -6.50
CA VAL A 7 6.93 10.82 -6.62
C VAL A 7 6.49 10.79 -8.10
N ASN A 8 5.23 10.42 -8.32
CA ASN A 8 4.57 10.24 -9.61
C ASN A 8 5.08 9.08 -10.48
N ASP A 9 5.99 8.23 -9.99
CA ASP A 9 6.31 7.01 -10.74
C ASP A 9 5.08 6.06 -10.75
N PRO A 10 4.81 5.37 -11.88
CA PRO A 10 3.65 4.51 -12.03
C PRO A 10 3.54 3.37 -11.01
N VAL A 11 2.31 3.09 -10.59
CA VAL A 11 1.96 1.89 -9.80
C VAL A 11 0.99 0.98 -10.58
N SER A 12 0.76 -0.23 -10.10
CA SER A 12 -0.09 -1.22 -10.77
C SER A 12 -1.59 -1.01 -10.51
N HIS A 13 -1.95 -0.34 -9.42
CA HIS A 13 -3.33 0.06 -9.17
C HIS A 13 -3.73 1.29 -10.00
N PRO A 14 -4.98 1.35 -10.52
CA PRO A 14 -5.35 2.34 -11.51
C PRO A 14 -5.71 3.71 -10.95
N LEU A 15 -6.03 3.84 -9.66
CA LEU A 15 -6.55 5.07 -9.09
C LEU A 15 -5.87 5.43 -7.74
N PRO A 16 -4.97 6.43 -7.71
CA PRO A 16 -4.28 7.01 -8.86
C PRO A 16 -3.23 6.02 -9.44
N PRO A 17 -2.90 6.10 -10.74
CA PRO A 17 -1.97 5.17 -11.39
C PRO A 17 -0.50 5.48 -11.08
N VAL A 18 -0.22 6.29 -10.05
CA VAL A 18 1.11 6.79 -9.70
C VAL A 18 1.29 6.97 -8.19
N LEU A 19 2.54 6.96 -7.73
CA LEU A 19 2.92 7.27 -6.35
C LEU A 19 2.61 8.73 -5.97
N ASN A 20 1.55 8.93 -5.20
CA ASN A 20 1.14 10.22 -4.62
C ASN A 20 0.27 9.96 -3.36
N PRO A 21 0.01 10.93 -2.48
CA PRO A 21 0.53 12.30 -2.44
C PRO A 21 1.84 12.43 -1.65
N GLY A 22 2.34 11.33 -1.06
CA GLY A 22 3.52 11.30 -0.19
C GLY A 22 4.59 12.28 -0.68
N PRO A 23 5.11 13.16 0.21
CA PRO A 23 5.84 14.37 -0.19
C PRO A 23 7.11 14.05 -0.98
N GLY A 24 7.59 12.81 -0.89
CA GLY A 24 8.91 12.41 -1.30
C GLY A 24 9.96 13.03 -0.38
N SER A 25 11.21 12.72 -0.68
CA SER A 25 12.34 13.36 -0.02
C SER A 25 12.34 14.87 -0.26
N PRO A 26 12.50 15.71 0.80
CA PRO A 26 12.53 17.16 0.65
C PRO A 26 13.80 17.69 -0.04
N ASP A 27 14.87 16.90 -0.06
CA ASP A 27 16.21 17.33 -0.48
C ASP A 27 16.89 16.38 -1.48
N VAL A 28 16.50 15.11 -1.56
CA VAL A 28 17.03 14.15 -2.54
C VAL A 28 16.09 14.02 -3.73
N LYS A 29 16.57 14.49 -4.88
CA LYS A 29 15.87 14.36 -6.17
C LYS A 29 16.55 13.32 -7.05
N ILE A 30 15.75 12.48 -7.70
CA ILE A 30 16.18 11.47 -8.65
C ILE A 30 15.51 11.81 -9.99
N GLY A 31 16.29 12.07 -11.04
CA GLY A 31 15.73 12.53 -12.32
C GLY A 31 14.75 13.70 -12.15
N PHE A 32 15.14 14.70 -11.34
CA PHE A 32 14.39 15.92 -11.00
C PHE A 32 13.11 15.76 -10.16
N LEU A 33 12.71 14.54 -9.79
CA LEU A 33 11.56 14.30 -8.90
C LEU A 33 12.02 13.86 -7.51
N PRO A 34 11.29 14.20 -6.43
CA PRO A 34 11.58 13.71 -5.08
C PRO A 34 11.67 12.19 -5.01
N ALA A 35 12.70 11.67 -4.36
CA ALA A 35 12.86 10.23 -4.13
C ALA A 35 11.74 9.69 -3.23
N TRP A 36 11.19 8.50 -3.53
CA TRP A 36 10.15 7.87 -2.72
C TRP A 36 10.76 6.92 -1.68
N ARG A 37 10.33 7.03 -0.43
CA ARG A 37 10.89 6.30 0.71
C ARG A 37 9.89 5.29 1.26
N GLY A 38 10.35 4.08 1.49
CA GLY A 38 9.61 3.04 2.20
C GLY A 38 9.81 3.10 3.71
N VAL A 39 9.04 2.27 4.42
CA VAL A 39 9.15 2.15 5.88
C VAL A 39 10.37 1.31 6.27
N PRO A 40 10.97 1.53 7.45
CA PRO A 40 11.99 0.63 8.01
C PRO A 40 11.47 -0.81 8.18
N SER A 41 12.37 -1.79 8.17
CA SER A 41 12.03 -3.22 8.25
C SER A 41 11.18 -3.61 9.46
N ALA A 42 11.41 -2.97 10.61
CA ALA A 42 10.61 -3.20 11.82
C ALA A 42 9.14 -2.77 11.65
N ALA A 43 8.90 -1.62 11.02
CA ALA A 43 7.55 -1.15 10.69
C ALA A 43 6.92 -1.97 9.56
N ALA A 44 7.72 -2.40 8.57
CA ALA A 44 7.26 -3.29 7.51
C ALA A 44 6.70 -4.61 8.07
N ALA A 45 7.35 -5.20 9.08
CA ALA A 45 6.90 -6.46 9.68
C ALA A 45 5.56 -6.31 10.43
N SER A 46 5.38 -5.21 11.19
CA SER A 46 4.13 -4.96 11.91
C SER A 46 2.97 -4.69 10.95
N ILE A 47 3.20 -3.89 9.90
CA ILE A 47 2.20 -3.57 8.88
C ILE A 47 1.78 -4.84 8.11
N GLN A 48 2.72 -5.67 7.68
CA GLN A 48 2.41 -6.92 6.98
C GLN A 48 1.66 -7.91 7.86
N SER A 49 2.00 -8.00 9.14
CA SER A 49 1.28 -8.86 10.10
C SER A 49 -0.16 -8.40 10.29
N ALA A 50 -0.38 -7.09 10.44
CA ALA A 50 -1.72 -6.52 10.54
C ALA A 50 -2.53 -6.72 9.24
N LYS A 51 -1.89 -6.53 8.08
CA LYS A 51 -2.52 -6.74 6.77
C LYS A 51 -2.99 -8.19 6.59
N ALA A 52 -2.18 -9.16 6.99
CA ALA A 52 -2.55 -10.58 6.91
C ALA A 52 -3.81 -10.90 7.73
N ILE A 53 -3.96 -10.28 8.92
CA ILE A 53 -5.16 -10.43 9.76
C ILE A 53 -6.38 -9.81 9.08
N SER A 54 -6.25 -8.57 8.59
CA SER A 54 -7.33 -7.88 7.88
C SER A 54 -7.77 -8.64 6.62
N ASP A 55 -6.83 -9.16 5.84
CA ASP A 55 -7.12 -9.92 4.62
C ASP A 55 -7.84 -11.23 4.91
N ALA A 56 -7.44 -11.94 5.97
CA ALA A 56 -8.12 -13.15 6.39
C ALA A 56 -9.59 -12.87 6.81
N ALA A 57 -9.82 -11.76 7.51
CA ALA A 57 -11.16 -11.34 7.91
C ALA A 57 -12.03 -10.96 6.70
N ILE A 58 -11.50 -10.14 5.78
CA ILE A 58 -12.20 -9.74 4.56
C ILE A 58 -12.53 -10.96 3.70
N LYS A 59 -11.56 -11.85 3.47
CA LYS A 59 -11.76 -13.06 2.68
C LYS A 59 -12.83 -13.98 3.27
N SER A 60 -12.89 -14.08 4.59
CA SER A 60 -13.92 -14.87 5.28
C SER A 60 -15.32 -14.26 5.09
N ALA A 61 -15.43 -12.95 5.17
CA ALA A 61 -16.67 -12.22 4.90
C ALA A 61 -17.14 -12.35 3.44
N GLU A 62 -16.22 -12.19 2.47
CA GLU A 62 -16.52 -12.37 1.05
C GLU A 62 -16.98 -13.80 0.73
N ALA A 63 -16.37 -14.81 1.36
CA ALA A 63 -16.79 -16.20 1.23
C ALA A 63 -18.21 -16.42 1.80
N ALA A 64 -18.57 -15.76 2.90
CA ALA A 64 -19.92 -15.83 3.46
C ALA A 64 -20.97 -15.20 2.53
N THR A 65 -20.66 -14.05 1.92
CA THR A 65 -21.52 -13.44 0.88
C THR A 65 -21.67 -14.36 -0.32
N ALA A 66 -20.58 -14.94 -0.80
CA ALA A 66 -20.61 -15.89 -1.92
C ALA A 66 -21.49 -17.12 -1.60
N ALA A 67 -21.39 -17.67 -0.39
CA ALA A 67 -22.20 -18.80 0.07
C ALA A 67 -23.69 -18.44 0.22
N ALA A 68 -24.02 -17.19 0.53
CA ALA A 68 -25.39 -16.72 0.67
C ALA A 68 -26.07 -16.38 -0.67
N ALA A 69 -25.35 -16.44 -1.79
CA ALA A 69 -25.88 -16.09 -3.11
C ALA A 69 -27.16 -16.88 -3.45
N GLY A 70 -28.20 -16.17 -3.88
CA GLY A 70 -29.51 -16.76 -4.21
C GLY A 70 -30.39 -17.13 -3.00
N THR A 71 -29.93 -16.90 -1.77
CA THR A 71 -30.71 -17.11 -0.55
C THR A 71 -31.30 -15.79 -0.02
N PRO A 72 -32.37 -15.83 0.80
CA PRO A 72 -32.85 -14.65 1.53
C PRO A 72 -31.82 -14.02 2.47
N GLY A 73 -30.74 -14.76 2.83
CA GLY A 73 -29.68 -14.28 3.71
C GLY A 73 -28.64 -13.37 3.03
N LEU A 74 -28.64 -13.27 1.70
CA LEU A 74 -27.65 -12.49 0.94
C LEU A 74 -27.53 -11.03 1.41
N PRO A 75 -28.62 -10.27 1.65
CA PRO A 75 -28.50 -8.88 2.08
C PRO A 75 -27.76 -8.73 3.42
N ALA A 76 -27.99 -9.64 4.36
CA ALA A 76 -27.34 -9.64 5.66
C ALA A 76 -25.85 -9.98 5.54
N ALA A 77 -25.50 -10.99 4.74
CA ALA A 77 -24.11 -11.35 4.48
C ALA A 77 -23.34 -10.21 3.81
N LYS A 78 -23.95 -9.54 2.83
CA LYS A 78 -23.33 -8.40 2.15
C LYS A 78 -23.13 -7.22 3.10
N THR A 79 -24.09 -6.94 3.98
CA THR A 79 -23.95 -5.87 5.00
C THR A 79 -22.81 -6.17 5.96
N ALA A 80 -22.68 -7.42 6.40
CA ALA A 80 -21.58 -7.86 7.25
C ALA A 80 -20.22 -7.72 6.52
N GLU A 81 -20.14 -8.13 5.25
CA GLU A 81 -18.92 -7.99 4.44
C GLU A 81 -18.46 -6.54 4.31
N GLU A 82 -19.37 -5.64 3.94
CA GLU A 82 -19.05 -4.21 3.78
C GLU A 82 -18.63 -3.58 5.12
N THR A 83 -19.26 -3.99 6.24
CA THR A 83 -18.86 -3.56 7.58
C THR A 83 -17.45 -4.05 7.93
N THR A 84 -17.12 -5.32 7.63
CA THR A 84 -15.78 -5.87 7.84
C THR A 84 -14.74 -5.13 7.01
N LYS A 85 -15.02 -4.83 5.75
CA LYS A 85 -14.12 -4.07 4.86
C LYS A 85 -13.90 -2.64 5.37
N ALA A 86 -14.95 -1.94 5.80
CA ALA A 86 -14.86 -0.59 6.36
C ALA A 86 -14.02 -0.55 7.65
N ASN A 87 -14.23 -1.50 8.55
CA ASN A 87 -13.45 -1.61 9.79
C ASN A 87 -11.98 -1.93 9.49
N ALA A 88 -11.71 -2.88 8.60
CA ALA A 88 -10.35 -3.23 8.18
C ALA A 88 -9.62 -2.02 7.57
N ALA A 89 -10.26 -1.28 6.67
CA ALA A 89 -9.68 -0.09 6.06
C ALA A 89 -9.37 1.01 7.09
N THR A 90 -10.25 1.23 8.06
CA THR A 90 -10.03 2.23 9.12
C THR A 90 -8.88 1.82 10.04
N SER A 91 -8.88 0.56 10.51
CA SER A 91 -7.84 0.05 11.40
C SER A 91 -6.47 0.02 10.72
N MET A 92 -6.39 -0.56 9.52
CA MET A 92 -5.14 -0.60 8.76
C MET A 92 -4.67 0.78 8.34
N GLY A 93 -5.58 1.69 7.97
CA GLY A 93 -5.22 3.05 7.61
C GLY A 93 -4.57 3.81 8.78
N SER A 94 -5.06 3.58 10.00
CA SER A 94 -4.47 4.10 11.24
C SER A 94 -3.10 3.47 11.52
N THR A 95 -2.97 2.14 11.37
CA THR A 95 -1.68 1.44 11.51
C THR A 95 -0.64 1.94 10.52
N ILE A 96 -0.99 2.10 9.25
CA ILE A 96 -0.09 2.59 8.20
C ILE A 96 0.35 4.02 8.51
N THR A 97 -0.58 4.91 8.82
CA THR A 97 -0.28 6.33 9.08
C THR A 97 0.63 6.48 10.30
N SER A 98 0.34 5.76 11.39
CA SER A 98 1.15 5.81 12.62
C SER A 98 2.52 5.14 12.48
N SER A 99 2.62 4.08 11.68
CA SER A 99 3.85 3.30 11.50
C SER A 99 4.73 3.83 10.37
N ALA A 100 4.25 4.77 9.55
CA ALA A 100 5.00 5.32 8.43
C ALA A 100 6.32 5.96 8.88
N GLY A 101 6.36 6.59 10.06
CA GLY A 101 7.61 7.10 10.63
C GLY A 101 8.36 8.09 9.73
N GLY A 102 7.64 8.86 8.90
CA GLY A 102 8.20 9.78 7.92
C GLY A 102 8.39 9.22 6.51
N ALA A 103 8.13 7.92 6.31
CA ALA A 103 8.06 7.31 4.97
C ALA A 103 6.90 7.88 4.16
N ASP A 104 7.00 7.72 2.84
CA ASP A 104 6.02 8.29 1.91
C ASP A 104 4.77 7.39 1.85
N ILE A 105 3.61 8.02 2.04
CA ILE A 105 2.30 7.36 2.01
C ILE A 105 1.66 7.59 0.65
N HIS A 106 1.35 6.50 -0.04
CA HIS A 106 0.50 6.48 -1.22
C HIS A 106 -0.97 6.53 -0.80
N ALA A 107 -1.82 7.30 -1.47
CA ALA A 107 -3.27 7.27 -1.26
C ALA A 107 -3.96 6.57 -2.44
N CYS A 108 -4.27 5.28 -2.27
CA CYS A 108 -4.99 4.52 -3.27
C CYS A 108 -6.49 4.70 -3.12
N GLN A 109 -7.12 5.22 -4.17
CA GLN A 109 -8.56 5.43 -4.27
C GLN A 109 -9.27 4.30 -5.02
N THR A 110 -8.54 3.25 -5.44
CA THR A 110 -9.12 2.06 -6.08
C THR A 110 -10.13 1.41 -5.12
N PRO A 111 -11.41 1.22 -5.53
CA PRO A 111 -12.42 0.63 -4.65
C PRO A 111 -12.23 -0.89 -4.46
N LEU A 112 -12.51 -1.38 -3.25
CA LEU A 112 -12.73 -2.80 -2.97
C LEU A 112 -14.24 -3.13 -2.90
N PRO A 113 -14.94 -3.05 -4.05
CA PRO A 113 -16.28 -2.46 -4.18
C PRO A 113 -16.61 -1.22 -3.31
N ALA A 114 -16.47 -1.31 -1.99
CA ALA A 114 -16.30 -0.22 -1.03
C ALA A 114 -15.62 -0.81 0.23
N PRO A 115 -14.81 -0.05 1.00
CA PRO A 115 -14.29 1.30 0.76
C PRO A 115 -13.09 1.31 -0.24
N PRO A 116 -12.49 2.47 -0.55
CA PRO A 116 -11.20 2.53 -1.24
C PRO A 116 -10.10 1.80 -0.48
N HIS A 117 -9.07 1.35 -1.20
CA HIS A 117 -7.89 0.69 -0.63
C HIS A 117 -7.19 1.54 0.45
N GLY A 118 -7.22 2.86 0.32
CA GLY A 118 -6.78 3.79 1.36
C GLY A 118 -5.28 4.08 1.34
N PRO A 119 -4.69 4.49 2.48
CA PRO A 119 -3.26 4.79 2.55
C PRO A 119 -2.44 3.51 2.36
N GLY A 120 -1.26 3.64 1.78
CA GLY A 120 -0.31 2.55 1.60
C GLY A 120 1.14 3.00 1.70
N VAL A 121 2.02 2.10 2.12
CA VAL A 121 3.46 2.37 2.26
C VAL A 121 4.27 1.25 1.61
N VAL A 122 5.49 1.59 1.18
CA VAL A 122 6.42 0.59 0.64
C VAL A 122 7.07 -0.18 1.78
N VAL A 123 6.95 -1.51 1.80
CA VAL A 123 7.37 -2.37 2.94
C VAL A 123 8.64 -3.19 2.66
N ASP A 124 9.10 -3.22 1.43
CA ASP A 124 10.21 -4.04 0.93
C ASP A 124 11.23 -3.21 0.13
N ALA A 125 11.33 -1.91 0.44
CA ALA A 125 12.34 -0.99 -0.08
C ALA A 125 13.78 -1.43 0.25
N SER A 126 14.79 -0.75 -0.31
CA SER A 126 16.20 -1.13 -0.15
C SER A 126 16.65 -1.18 1.32
N PRO A 127 17.15 -2.33 1.82
CA PRO A 127 17.77 -2.40 3.14
C PRO A 127 19.08 -1.62 3.30
N THR A 128 19.79 -1.28 2.20
CA THR A 128 21.13 -0.68 2.28
C THR A 128 21.21 0.75 1.75
N VAL A 129 20.28 1.18 0.90
CA VAL A 129 20.25 2.53 0.35
C VAL A 129 19.17 3.34 1.05
N LEU A 130 19.60 4.31 1.85
CA LEU A 130 18.71 5.17 2.63
C LEU A 130 18.66 6.59 2.05
N VAL A 131 17.47 7.18 2.08
CA VAL A 131 17.22 8.59 1.79
C VAL A 131 16.49 9.19 2.98
N ASN A 132 17.06 10.23 3.58
CA ASN A 132 16.60 10.80 4.85
C ASN A 132 16.42 9.74 5.94
N ASN A 133 17.39 8.82 6.06
CA ASN A 133 17.38 7.73 7.03
C ASN A 133 16.24 6.70 6.85
N LEU A 134 15.57 6.70 5.70
CA LEU A 134 14.50 5.76 5.34
C LEU A 134 14.88 4.97 4.08
N PRO A 135 14.49 3.69 3.98
CA PRO A 135 14.72 2.87 2.78
C PRO A 135 14.29 3.54 1.47
N LEU A 136 15.16 3.60 0.47
CA LEU A 136 14.80 4.08 -0.87
C LEU A 136 13.96 3.01 -1.58
N ALA A 137 12.74 3.39 -2.00
CA ALA A 137 11.88 2.53 -2.79
C ALA A 137 12.36 2.44 -4.24
N ARG A 138 11.95 1.37 -4.92
CA ARG A 138 12.44 0.98 -6.24
C ARG A 138 11.31 0.38 -7.07
N GLN A 139 11.55 0.26 -8.36
CA GLN A 139 10.69 -0.53 -9.23
C GLN A 139 10.57 -1.97 -8.71
N GLY A 140 9.34 -2.48 -8.66
CA GLY A 140 9.00 -3.82 -8.20
C GLY A 140 8.70 -3.92 -6.70
N ASP A 141 9.05 -2.91 -5.90
CA ASP A 141 8.72 -2.88 -4.48
C ASP A 141 7.18 -2.79 -4.29
N THR A 142 6.72 -3.36 -3.19
CA THR A 142 5.32 -3.52 -2.79
C THR A 142 4.83 -2.34 -1.98
N VAL A 143 3.75 -1.71 -2.46
CA VAL A 143 2.94 -0.80 -1.65
C VAL A 143 1.86 -1.62 -0.97
N VAL A 144 1.97 -1.77 0.36
CA VAL A 144 0.90 -2.37 1.18
C VAL A 144 -0.09 -1.28 1.53
N GLU A 145 -1.30 -1.43 0.99
CA GLU A 145 -2.44 -0.53 1.20
C GLU A 145 -3.33 -1.05 2.33
N ALA A 146 -4.21 -0.18 2.87
CA ALA A 146 -5.01 -0.54 4.03
C ALA A 146 -5.94 -1.74 3.78
N VAL A 147 -6.54 -1.80 2.59
CA VAL A 147 -7.27 -2.97 2.08
C VAL A 147 -6.97 -3.17 0.59
N GLY A 148 -7.44 -4.29 0.04
CA GLY A 148 -7.24 -4.63 -1.37
C GLY A 148 -5.98 -5.47 -1.61
N PRO A 149 -5.78 -5.93 -2.85
CA PRO A 149 -4.59 -6.70 -3.23
C PRO A 149 -3.31 -5.86 -3.09
N PRO A 150 -2.12 -6.50 -3.03
CA PRO A 150 -0.85 -5.78 -3.04
C PRO A 150 -0.65 -4.96 -4.31
N ASN A 151 -0.25 -3.69 -4.17
CA ASN A 151 0.13 -2.82 -5.28
C ASN A 151 1.65 -2.88 -5.51
N LYS A 152 2.11 -2.62 -6.74
CA LYS A 152 3.52 -2.62 -7.12
C LYS A 152 3.92 -1.31 -7.76
N ILE A 153 5.14 -0.87 -7.49
CA ILE A 153 5.77 0.21 -8.26
C ILE A 153 6.17 -0.35 -9.62
N SER A 154 5.46 0.07 -10.66
CA SER A 154 5.58 -0.49 -12.01
C SER A 154 6.81 0.03 -12.76
N MET A 155 7.30 1.22 -12.41
CA MET A 155 8.45 1.85 -13.06
C MET A 155 9.21 2.75 -12.08
N GLY A 156 10.49 2.99 -12.33
CA GLY A 156 11.32 3.97 -11.62
C GLY A 156 12.24 4.73 -12.58
N CYS A 157 13.16 5.54 -12.06
CA CYS A 157 14.14 6.29 -12.83
C CYS A 157 15.22 5.37 -13.42
N THR A 158 15.13 5.07 -14.71
CA THR A 158 16.00 4.07 -15.39
C THR A 158 17.49 4.42 -15.39
N THR A 159 17.86 5.67 -15.14
CA THR A 159 19.25 6.13 -15.05
C THR A 159 19.82 6.06 -13.63
N VAL A 160 19.01 5.75 -12.62
CA VAL A 160 19.45 5.63 -11.22
C VAL A 160 19.05 4.25 -10.70
N ILE A 161 20.06 3.41 -10.51
CA ILE A 161 19.90 2.00 -10.15
C ILE A 161 20.27 1.82 -8.67
N VAL A 162 19.38 1.19 -7.91
CA VAL A 162 19.52 1.03 -6.45
C VAL A 162 19.90 -0.40 -6.12
N GLY A 163 20.84 -0.53 -5.19
CA GLY A 163 21.24 -1.82 -4.63
C GLY A 163 20.10 -2.55 -3.91
N GLN A 164 20.40 -3.78 -3.51
CA GLN A 164 19.60 -4.46 -2.49
C GLN A 164 19.94 -3.81 -1.16
#